data_AF-A0A353RI78-F1
#
_entry.id   AF-A0A353RI78-F1
#
_cell.length_a   1.000
_cell.length_b   1.000
_cell.length_c   1.000
_cell.angle_alpha   90.00
_cell.angle_beta   90.00
_cell.angle_gamma   90.00
#
_symmetry.space_group_name_H-M   'P 1'
#
loop_
_entity.id
_entity.type
_entity.pdbx_description
1 polymer ?
#
loop_
_entity_poly.entity_id
_entity_poly.type
_entity_poly.pdbx_seq_one_letter_code
_entity_poly.pdbx_strand_id
1 'polypeptide(L)'
;RIPIGGDDGKNKTWAELLPHYEQELHNFRENIQLLKSDRQEKSDAQVVPLIPAEVKIISPKTEQVILTKGQRLQARGESVIEEIAPELQHMKAFRLDAASQRENGTTLEFETADSVKLLIGYFRDDQRAYAKAPTLETDASANLYGQADPVLLNAVQLSGMPALNVHTYSFSPGRHTLNLGNGVLLVLGFTTSEVSPRNAGLTDDDSSETVDWLFY
;
A
#
# COMPACT_ATOMS: atom_id res chain seq x y z
N ARG A 1 -13.90 -1.22 -18.20
CA ARG A 1 -14.81 -2.38 -18.47
C ARG A 1 -13.95 -3.53 -19.00
N ILE A 2 -14.41 -4.78 -18.92
CA ILE A 2 -13.62 -5.98 -19.27
C ILE A 2 -13.12 -5.95 -20.73
N PRO A 3 -11.83 -6.23 -21.03
CA PRO A 3 -10.77 -6.60 -20.09
C PRO A 3 -10.21 -5.40 -19.29
N ILE A 4 -9.95 -4.26 -19.92
CA ILE A 4 -9.50 -3.00 -19.28
C ILE A 4 -10.27 -1.81 -19.87
N GLY A 5 -10.32 -0.68 -19.15
CA GLY A 5 -10.97 0.55 -19.62
C GLY A 5 -10.46 0.97 -21.01
N GLY A 6 -11.39 1.19 -21.95
CA GLY A 6 -11.08 1.65 -23.32
C GLY A 6 -11.25 3.16 -23.49
N ASP A 7 -11.05 3.92 -22.40
CA ASP A 7 -11.32 5.35 -22.36
C ASP A 7 -10.42 6.10 -23.35
N ASP A 8 -10.97 7.13 -24.00
CA ASP A 8 -10.32 7.90 -25.06
C ASP A 8 -9.78 7.06 -26.24
N GLY A 9 -10.37 5.88 -26.46
CA GLY A 9 -10.01 4.99 -27.56
C GLY A 9 -8.69 4.25 -27.36
N LYS A 10 -8.23 4.11 -26.11
CA LYS A 10 -7.11 3.23 -25.72
C LYS A 10 -7.56 1.78 -25.58
N ASN A 11 -6.60 0.86 -25.47
CA ASN A 11 -6.84 -0.57 -25.15
C ASN A 11 -7.84 -1.27 -26.10
N LYS A 12 -7.77 -0.97 -27.42
CA LYS A 12 -8.70 -1.47 -28.44
C LYS A 12 -8.07 -2.47 -29.42
N THR A 13 -6.76 -2.67 -29.33
CA THR A 13 -6.00 -3.63 -30.15
C THR A 13 -5.26 -4.64 -29.28
N TRP A 14 -4.97 -5.83 -29.83
CA TRP A 14 -4.21 -6.85 -29.10
C TRP A 14 -2.78 -6.42 -28.78
N ALA A 15 -2.19 -5.57 -29.63
CA ALA A 15 -0.88 -4.99 -29.36
C ALA A 15 -0.90 -4.03 -28.16
N GLU A 16 -2.02 -3.32 -27.93
CA GLU A 16 -2.19 -2.47 -26.74
C GLU A 16 -2.49 -3.28 -25.47
N LEU A 17 -3.06 -4.49 -25.60
CA LEU A 17 -3.34 -5.37 -24.46
C LEU A 17 -2.14 -6.24 -24.05
N LEU A 18 -1.25 -6.59 -24.98
CA LEU A 18 -0.10 -7.46 -24.71
C LEU A 18 0.77 -6.99 -23.53
N PRO A 19 1.14 -5.69 -23.42
CA PRO A 19 1.94 -5.22 -22.29
C PRO A 19 1.28 -5.43 -20.93
N HIS A 20 -0.06 -5.32 -20.85
CA HIS A 20 -0.80 -5.56 -19.61
C HIS A 20 -0.70 -7.02 -19.19
N TYR A 21 -0.90 -7.96 -20.12
CA TYR A 21 -0.75 -9.39 -19.82
C TYR A 21 0.69 -9.80 -19.47
N GLU A 22 1.70 -9.14 -20.05
CA GLU A 22 3.09 -9.36 -19.69
C GLU A 22 3.40 -8.86 -18.27
N GLN A 23 2.83 -7.71 -17.88
CA GLN A 23 2.94 -7.17 -16.52
C GLN A 23 2.21 -8.07 -15.51
N GLU A 24 0.98 -8.48 -15.81
CA GLU A 24 0.17 -9.40 -15.00
C GLU A 24 0.95 -10.70 -14.69
N LEU A 25 1.61 -11.28 -15.71
CA LEU A 25 2.44 -12.47 -15.56
C LEU A 25 3.72 -12.20 -14.76
N HIS A 26 4.31 -11.02 -14.89
CA HIS A 26 5.48 -10.62 -14.12
C HIS A 26 5.13 -10.53 -12.62
N ASN A 27 4.08 -9.78 -12.29
CA ASN A 27 3.56 -9.63 -10.94
C ASN A 27 3.24 -10.99 -10.32
N PHE A 28 2.55 -11.86 -11.06
CA PHE A 28 2.25 -13.23 -10.64
C PHE A 28 3.49 -14.04 -10.28
N ARG A 29 4.57 -13.91 -11.06
CA ARG A 29 5.83 -14.61 -10.79
C ARG A 29 6.54 -14.06 -9.55
N GLU A 30 6.58 -12.73 -9.38
CA GLU A 30 7.20 -12.10 -8.20
C GLU A 30 6.44 -12.45 -6.92
N ASN A 31 5.11 -12.30 -6.94
CA ASN A 31 4.25 -12.64 -5.81
C ASN A 31 4.35 -14.14 -5.44
N ILE A 32 4.45 -15.04 -6.42
CA ILE A 32 4.72 -16.46 -6.15
C ILE A 32 6.07 -16.68 -5.48
N GLN A 33 7.11 -15.94 -5.90
CA GLN A 33 8.43 -16.07 -5.28
C GLN A 33 8.39 -15.61 -3.82
N LEU A 34 7.73 -14.48 -3.53
CA LEU A 34 7.53 -13.97 -2.17
C LEU A 34 6.81 -14.98 -1.27
N LEU A 35 5.76 -15.64 -1.80
CA LEU A 35 5.03 -16.68 -1.07
C LEU A 35 5.85 -17.95 -0.84
N LYS A 36 6.72 -18.31 -1.78
CA LYS A 36 7.57 -19.50 -1.68
C LYS A 36 8.73 -19.30 -0.71
N SER A 37 9.35 -18.12 -0.70
CA SER A 37 10.41 -17.79 0.28
C SER A 37 9.89 -17.90 1.72
N ASP A 38 8.64 -17.54 1.95
CA ASP A 38 7.98 -17.60 3.27
C ASP A 38 7.65 -19.04 3.71
N ARG A 39 7.43 -19.96 2.75
CA ARG A 39 7.24 -21.40 3.03
C ARG A 39 8.54 -22.17 3.21
N GLN A 40 9.64 -21.74 2.59
CA GLN A 40 10.92 -22.45 2.65
C GLN A 40 11.78 -22.07 3.84
N GLU A 41 11.49 -20.96 4.53
CA GLU A 41 12.18 -20.60 5.75
C GLU A 41 11.22 -20.02 6.80
N LYS A 42 10.72 -20.88 7.69
CA LYS A 42 10.66 -20.52 9.12
C LYS A 42 12.09 -20.43 9.68
N SER A 43 12.98 -19.68 9.01
CA SER A 43 14.20 -19.24 9.67
C SER A 43 13.77 -18.08 10.56
N ASP A 44 14.27 -18.08 11.80
CA ASP A 44 14.20 -16.96 12.74
C ASP A 44 15.00 -15.75 12.17
N ALA A 45 14.76 -15.34 10.93
CA ALA A 45 15.20 -14.04 10.45
C ALA A 45 14.50 -13.02 11.33
N GLN A 46 15.25 -12.45 12.28
CA GLN A 46 14.76 -11.40 13.17
C GLN A 46 14.16 -10.29 12.30
N VAL A 47 12.84 -10.24 12.26
CA VAL A 47 12.12 -9.16 11.59
C VAL A 47 12.42 -7.88 12.36
N VAL A 48 13.20 -7.00 11.76
CA VAL A 48 13.61 -5.73 12.38
C VAL A 48 12.52 -4.68 12.13
N PRO A 49 11.99 -4.03 13.18
CA PRO A 49 11.08 -2.90 13.01
C PRO A 49 11.70 -1.77 12.19
N LEU A 50 10.92 -1.17 11.30
CA LEU A 50 11.34 -0.02 10.50
C LEU A 50 11.56 1.19 11.40
N ILE A 51 12.56 2.00 11.05
CA ILE A 51 12.86 3.23 11.79
C ILE A 51 11.99 4.36 11.22
N PRO A 52 11.12 5.00 12.03
CA PRO A 52 10.32 6.12 11.57
C PRO A 52 11.22 7.31 11.20
N ALA A 53 10.96 7.90 10.04
CA ALA A 53 11.60 9.14 9.60
C ALA A 53 10.74 10.34 10.01
N GLU A 54 11.40 11.41 10.46
CA GLU A 54 10.74 12.68 10.71
C GLU A 54 10.77 13.53 9.45
N VAL A 55 9.58 13.92 8.98
CA VAL A 55 9.40 14.83 7.85
C VAL A 55 8.51 15.99 8.28
N LYS A 56 8.70 17.13 7.64
CA LYS A 56 7.89 18.32 7.91
C LYS A 56 6.61 18.24 7.08
N ILE A 57 5.51 17.88 7.73
CA ILE A 57 4.19 17.81 7.09
C ILE A 57 3.61 19.21 6.91
N ILE A 58 3.23 19.52 5.68
CA ILE A 58 2.57 20.76 5.28
C ILE A 58 1.06 20.52 5.21
N SER A 59 0.64 19.40 4.61
CA SER A 59 -0.75 18.96 4.49
C SER A 59 -0.82 17.42 4.39
N PRO A 60 -1.84 16.74 4.94
CA PRO A 60 -2.91 17.28 5.78
C PRO A 60 -2.41 17.51 7.21
N LYS A 61 -2.99 18.51 7.90
CA LYS A 61 -2.77 18.75 9.33
C LYS A 61 -3.63 17.81 10.16
N THR A 62 -3.24 16.54 10.20
CA THR A 62 -3.90 15.53 11.03
C THR A 62 -2.98 15.00 12.11
N GLU A 63 -3.58 14.38 13.12
CA GLU A 63 -2.88 13.65 14.16
C GLU A 63 -2.17 12.42 13.56
N GLN A 64 -0.94 12.20 14.02
CA GLN A 64 -0.23 10.95 13.76
C GLN A 64 -0.36 10.02 14.97
N VAL A 65 -0.64 8.75 14.72
CA VAL A 65 -0.78 7.71 15.74
C VAL A 65 0.34 6.68 15.56
N ILE A 66 0.86 6.21 16.68
CA ILE A 66 1.86 5.15 16.69
C ILE A 66 1.17 3.82 16.37
N LEU A 67 1.67 3.11 15.36
CA LEU A 67 1.17 1.81 14.96
C LEU A 67 1.46 0.76 16.04
N THR A 68 0.39 0.29 16.68
CA THR A 68 0.39 -0.84 17.61
C THR A 68 -0.99 -1.48 17.66
N LYS A 69 -1.05 -2.77 18.01
CA LYS A 69 -2.31 -3.51 18.18
C LYS A 69 -3.27 -2.77 19.12
N GLY A 70 -4.56 -2.76 18.76
CA GLY A 70 -5.64 -2.08 19.46
C GLY A 70 -5.84 -0.60 19.11
N GLN A 71 -4.94 0.01 18.33
CA GLN A 71 -5.09 1.42 17.93
C GLN A 71 -6.14 1.63 16.83
N ARG A 72 -6.74 2.82 16.82
CA ARG A 72 -7.66 3.26 15.77
C ARG A 72 -6.91 4.11 14.75
N LEU A 73 -6.94 3.69 13.49
CA LEU A 73 -6.22 4.38 12.39
C LEU A 73 -7.08 5.38 11.60
N GLN A 74 -8.40 5.37 11.81
CA GLN A 74 -9.31 6.31 11.16
C GLN A 74 -9.83 7.34 12.17
N ALA A 75 -9.99 8.59 11.74
CA ALA A 75 -10.43 9.68 12.61
C ALA A 75 -11.82 9.42 13.23
N ARG A 76 -12.75 8.88 12.43
CA ARG A 76 -14.16 8.62 12.80
C ARG A 76 -14.59 7.16 12.67
N GLY A 77 -13.63 6.26 12.45
CA GLY A 77 -13.89 4.83 12.34
C GLY A 77 -13.82 4.13 13.69
N GLU A 78 -14.58 3.04 13.83
CA GLU A 78 -14.53 2.15 15.00
C GLU A 78 -13.51 1.01 14.83
N SER A 79 -12.97 0.82 13.62
CA SER A 79 -12.01 -0.24 13.34
C SER A 79 -10.69 -0.05 14.09
N VAL A 80 -10.22 -1.14 14.69
CA VAL A 80 -8.95 -1.21 15.44
C VAL A 80 -7.98 -2.16 14.75
N ILE A 81 -6.68 -1.96 14.99
CA ILE A 81 -5.63 -2.90 14.55
C ILE A 81 -5.76 -4.19 15.36
N GLU A 82 -6.13 -5.27 14.70
CA GLU A 82 -6.17 -6.61 15.29
C GLU A 82 -4.80 -7.28 15.20
N GLU A 83 -4.16 -7.19 14.04
CA GLU A 83 -2.80 -7.70 13.80
C GLU A 83 -2.00 -6.72 12.94
N ILE A 84 -0.69 -6.68 13.15
CA ILE A 84 0.23 -5.81 12.41
C ILE A 84 1.60 -6.46 12.25
N ALA A 85 2.20 -6.28 11.07
CA ALA A 85 3.52 -6.78 10.74
C ALA A 85 4.56 -6.18 11.70
N PRO A 86 5.50 -6.98 12.25
CA PRO A 86 6.52 -6.48 13.17
C PRO A 86 7.34 -5.31 12.61
N GLU A 87 7.55 -5.27 11.29
CA GLU A 87 8.21 -4.17 10.57
C GLU A 87 7.52 -2.82 10.79
N LEU A 88 6.20 -2.82 10.88
CA LEU A 88 5.40 -1.60 10.98
C LEU A 88 5.20 -1.13 12.42
N GLN A 89 5.65 -1.91 13.42
CA GLN A 89 5.52 -1.51 14.81
C GLN A 89 6.26 -0.19 15.05
N HIS A 90 5.63 0.69 15.82
CA HIS A 90 6.16 2.01 16.18
C HIS A 90 6.20 3.07 15.07
N MET A 91 5.83 2.71 13.83
CA MET A 91 5.67 3.69 12.75
C MET A 91 4.57 4.71 13.08
N LYS A 92 4.70 5.93 12.56
CA LYS A 92 3.77 7.05 12.80
C LYS A 92 2.79 7.17 11.63
N ALA A 93 1.63 6.56 11.75
CA ALA A 93 0.58 6.60 10.73
C ALA A 93 -0.32 7.83 10.87
N PHE A 94 -0.88 8.30 9.77
CA PHE A 94 -1.77 9.46 9.74
C PHE A 94 -3.20 9.02 10.02
N ARG A 95 -3.86 9.69 10.96
CA ARG A 95 -5.27 9.44 11.27
C ARG A 95 -6.16 10.21 10.30
N LEU A 96 -6.45 9.61 9.15
CA LEU A 96 -7.25 10.24 8.09
C LEU A 96 -8.75 9.94 8.24
N ASP A 97 -9.57 10.78 7.62
CA ASP A 97 -11.02 10.61 7.59
C ASP A 97 -11.45 9.85 6.32
N ALA A 98 -12.03 8.67 6.52
CA ALA A 98 -12.43 7.79 5.43
C ALA A 98 -13.51 8.39 4.52
N ALA A 99 -14.39 9.27 5.01
CA ALA A 99 -15.40 9.90 4.17
C ALA A 99 -14.76 10.92 3.23
N SER A 100 -13.88 11.77 3.75
CA SER A 100 -13.10 12.72 2.95
C SER A 100 -12.23 12.03 1.91
N GLN A 101 -11.61 10.90 2.24
CA GLN A 101 -10.77 10.15 1.28
C GLN A 101 -11.58 9.59 0.10
N ARG A 102 -12.83 9.17 0.33
CA ARG A 102 -13.71 8.66 -0.74
C ARG A 102 -14.15 9.77 -1.69
N GLU A 103 -14.40 10.97 -1.17
CA GLU A 103 -14.89 12.09 -1.96
C GLU A 103 -13.75 12.83 -2.69
N ASN A 104 -12.68 13.13 -1.96
CA ASN A 104 -11.63 14.06 -2.40
C ASN A 104 -10.26 13.41 -2.64
N GLY A 105 -10.11 12.11 -2.35
CA GLY A 105 -8.80 11.44 -2.37
C GLY A 105 -7.92 11.83 -1.19
N THR A 106 -6.63 11.53 -1.30
CA THR A 106 -5.64 11.88 -0.26
C THR A 106 -4.48 12.65 -0.88
N THR A 107 -4.31 13.91 -0.51
CA THR A 107 -3.14 14.72 -0.91
C THR A 107 -2.19 14.88 0.28
N LEU A 108 -0.92 14.54 0.06
CA LEU A 108 0.16 14.72 1.02
C LEU A 108 1.13 15.78 0.49
N GLU A 109 1.35 16.84 1.27
CA GLU A 109 2.41 17.81 1.05
C GLU A 109 3.39 17.75 2.22
N PHE A 110 4.66 17.56 1.92
CA PHE A 110 5.69 17.44 2.95
C PHE A 110 7.05 17.92 2.43
N GLU A 111 7.96 18.14 3.37
CA GLU A 111 9.35 18.50 3.13
C GLU A 111 10.26 17.57 3.93
N THR A 112 11.31 17.06 3.29
CA THR A 112 12.28 16.13 3.89
C THR A 112 13.71 16.59 3.60
N ALA A 113 14.59 16.48 4.61
CA ALA A 113 16.01 16.80 4.47
C ALA A 113 16.83 15.61 3.93
N ASP A 114 16.35 14.39 4.18
CA ASP A 114 16.98 13.13 3.77
C ASP A 114 16.10 12.38 2.76
N SER A 115 16.69 11.40 2.08
CA SER A 115 15.92 10.44 1.28
C SER A 115 15.04 9.59 2.20
N VAL A 116 13.74 9.51 1.89
CA VAL A 116 12.75 8.80 2.71
C VAL A 116 11.85 7.94 1.83
N LYS A 117 11.29 6.90 2.44
CA LYS A 117 10.24 6.07 1.86
C LYS A 117 8.95 6.32 2.63
N LEU A 118 7.88 6.61 1.91
CA LEU A 118 6.52 6.70 2.44
C LEU A 118 5.84 5.35 2.27
N LEU A 119 5.25 4.85 3.36
CA LEU A 119 4.52 3.59 3.39
C LEU A 119 3.02 3.86 3.22
N ILE A 120 2.44 3.33 2.14
CA ILE A 120 1.00 3.43 1.85
C ILE A 120 0.38 2.05 1.90
N GLY A 121 -0.69 1.93 2.68
CA GLY A 121 -1.49 0.73 2.82
C GLY A 121 -2.72 0.75 1.92
N TYR A 122 -2.80 -0.22 1.01
CA TYR A 122 -3.95 -0.47 0.15
C TYR A 122 -4.71 -1.72 0.61
N PHE A 123 -6.02 -1.61 0.73
CA PHE A 123 -6.87 -2.74 1.10
C PHE A 123 -6.99 -3.73 -0.07
N ARG A 124 -6.93 -5.02 0.22
CA ARG A 124 -7.15 -6.14 -0.72
C ARG A 124 -8.65 -6.29 -1.03
N ASP A 125 -9.26 -5.25 -1.57
CA ASP A 125 -10.68 -5.23 -1.95
C ASP A 125 -10.91 -4.25 -3.12
N ASP A 126 -11.59 -4.74 -4.16
CA ASP A 126 -11.87 -4.00 -5.39
C ASP A 126 -13.09 -3.07 -5.33
N GLN A 127 -13.78 -3.02 -4.19
CA GLN A 127 -14.87 -2.08 -3.97
C GLN A 127 -14.39 -0.65 -4.10
N ARG A 128 -15.21 0.19 -4.74
CA ARG A 128 -14.96 1.64 -4.91
C ARG A 128 -14.80 2.41 -3.60
N ALA A 129 -15.13 1.78 -2.46
CA ALA A 129 -14.92 2.35 -1.14
C ALA A 129 -13.43 2.47 -0.78
N TYR A 130 -12.57 1.64 -1.39
CA TYR A 130 -11.14 1.59 -1.14
C TYR A 130 -10.36 2.19 -2.32
N ALA A 131 -9.24 2.83 -2.00
CA ALA A 131 -8.36 3.33 -3.06
C ALA A 131 -7.65 2.14 -3.71
N LYS A 132 -7.48 2.22 -5.03
CA LYS A 132 -6.72 1.21 -5.76
C LYS A 132 -5.23 1.51 -5.67
N ALA A 133 -4.44 0.45 -5.54
CA ALA A 133 -3.00 0.54 -5.67
C ALA A 133 -2.63 1.09 -7.07
N PRO A 134 -1.55 1.86 -7.18
CA PRO A 134 -1.07 2.38 -8.45
C PRO A 134 -0.62 1.21 -9.34
N THR A 135 -1.25 1.04 -10.50
CA THR A 135 -0.80 0.05 -11.50
C THR A 135 -0.25 0.77 -12.73
N LEU A 136 0.88 0.29 -13.25
CA LEU A 136 1.49 0.80 -14.49
C LEU A 136 0.52 0.75 -15.68
N GLU A 137 -0.45 -0.17 -15.63
CA GLU A 137 -1.50 -0.35 -16.62
C GLU A 137 -2.47 0.85 -16.73
N THR A 138 -2.71 1.53 -15.61
CA THR A 138 -3.72 2.60 -15.52
C THR A 138 -3.08 3.98 -15.35
N ASP A 139 -1.82 4.03 -14.91
CA ASP A 139 -1.10 5.27 -14.69
C ASP A 139 0.38 5.10 -15.07
N ALA A 140 0.82 5.82 -16.12
CA ALA A 140 2.21 5.83 -16.56
C ALA A 140 3.18 6.39 -15.50
N SER A 141 2.67 7.04 -14.45
CA SER A 141 3.41 7.50 -13.27
C SER A 141 3.34 6.54 -12.08
N ALA A 142 2.68 5.38 -12.22
CA ALA A 142 2.52 4.38 -11.16
C ALA A 142 3.83 3.73 -10.68
N ASN A 143 4.97 4.02 -11.31
CA ASN A 143 6.29 3.65 -10.79
C ASN A 143 7.25 4.84 -10.65
N LEU A 144 6.75 6.06 -10.71
CA LEU A 144 7.57 7.28 -10.58
C LEU A 144 8.34 7.32 -9.25
N TYR A 145 7.81 6.68 -8.22
CA TYR A 145 8.35 6.61 -6.86
C TYR A 145 8.76 5.18 -6.44
N GLY A 146 8.81 4.21 -7.36
CA GLY A 146 9.11 2.81 -7.01
C GLY A 146 7.94 2.05 -6.38
N GLN A 147 6.70 2.49 -6.63
CA GLN A 147 5.50 2.05 -5.91
C GLN A 147 4.68 0.95 -6.58
N ALA A 148 5.16 0.42 -7.71
CA ALA A 148 4.41 -0.53 -8.53
C ALA A 148 4.06 -1.80 -7.75
N ASP A 149 5.05 -2.41 -7.09
CA ASP A 149 4.87 -3.69 -6.42
C ASP A 149 4.72 -3.53 -4.90
N PRO A 150 3.82 -4.31 -4.26
CA PRO A 150 3.70 -4.32 -2.81
C PRO A 150 4.97 -4.89 -2.16
N VAL A 151 5.48 -4.22 -1.13
CA VAL A 151 6.64 -4.67 -0.36
C VAL A 151 6.24 -5.49 0.86
N LEU A 152 5.08 -5.23 1.48
CA LEU A 152 4.59 -6.07 2.58
C LEU A 152 3.18 -6.54 2.25
N LEU A 153 3.02 -7.85 2.05
CA LEU A 153 1.72 -8.46 1.82
C LEU A 153 1.07 -8.82 3.16
N ASN A 154 -0.25 -8.66 3.28
CA ASN A 154 -1.02 -9.01 4.48
C ASN A 154 -0.46 -8.39 5.76
N ALA A 155 -0.04 -7.13 5.67
CA ALA A 155 0.78 -6.47 6.67
C ALA A 155 -0.03 -5.90 7.84
N VAL A 156 -1.31 -5.61 7.64
CA VAL A 156 -2.19 -5.08 8.68
C VAL A 156 -3.58 -5.69 8.54
N GLN A 157 -4.13 -6.14 9.67
CA GLN A 157 -5.52 -6.57 9.78
C GLN A 157 -6.27 -5.59 10.68
N LEU A 158 -7.33 -4.97 10.15
CA LEU A 158 -8.21 -4.07 10.87
C LEU A 158 -9.56 -4.76 11.11
N SER A 159 -10.14 -4.56 12.29
CA SER A 159 -11.43 -5.17 12.64
C SER A 159 -12.54 -4.73 11.67
N GLY A 160 -13.17 -5.70 11.01
CA GLY A 160 -14.26 -5.46 10.05
C GLY A 160 -13.83 -4.83 8.74
N MET A 161 -12.54 -4.87 8.40
CA MET A 161 -12.00 -4.39 7.13
C MET A 161 -11.16 -5.48 6.43
N PRO A 162 -10.99 -5.39 5.09
CA PRO A 162 -10.12 -6.30 4.36
C PRO A 162 -8.67 -6.22 4.85
N ALA A 163 -7.92 -7.27 4.51
CA ALA A 163 -6.47 -7.29 4.65
C ALA A 163 -5.81 -6.13 3.89
N LEU A 164 -4.64 -5.69 4.34
CA LEU A 164 -3.95 -4.56 3.75
C LEU A 164 -2.51 -4.91 3.32
N ASN A 165 -2.18 -4.53 2.09
CA ASN A 165 -0.82 -4.61 1.54
C ASN A 165 -0.15 -3.23 1.61
N VAL A 166 1.17 -3.20 1.77
CA VAL A 166 1.96 -1.96 1.86
C VAL A 166 2.82 -1.79 0.63
N HIS A 167 2.72 -0.60 0.04
CA HIS A 167 3.57 -0.12 -1.04
C HIS A 167 4.51 0.98 -0.52
N THR A 168 5.69 1.07 -1.11
CA THR A 168 6.68 2.11 -0.80
C THR A 168 6.76 3.16 -1.88
N TYR A 169 6.79 4.43 -1.49
CA TYR A 169 7.03 5.55 -2.38
C TYR A 169 8.33 6.24 -1.94
N SER A 170 9.34 6.22 -2.80
CA SER A 170 10.66 6.78 -2.52
C SER A 170 10.74 8.25 -2.92
N PHE A 171 11.25 9.09 -2.01
CA PHE A 171 11.41 10.52 -2.21
C PHE A 171 12.83 10.95 -1.87
N SER A 172 13.42 11.79 -2.72
CA SER A 172 14.69 12.46 -2.46
C SER A 172 14.51 13.65 -1.50
N PRO A 173 15.59 14.24 -0.95
CA PRO A 173 15.52 15.50 -0.21
C PRO A 173 14.79 16.60 -0.99
N GLY A 174 13.89 17.31 -0.33
CA GLY A 174 13.15 18.43 -0.92
C GLY A 174 11.69 18.50 -0.47
N ARG A 175 10.93 19.34 -1.18
CA ARG A 175 9.48 19.50 -0.99
C ARG A 175 8.72 18.70 -2.03
N HIS A 176 7.74 17.93 -1.58
CA HIS A 176 6.98 17.00 -2.40
C HIS A 176 5.49 17.21 -2.22
N THR A 177 4.75 16.91 -3.29
CA THR A 177 3.29 16.82 -3.31
C THR A 177 2.91 15.50 -3.95
N LEU A 178 2.22 14.64 -3.20
CA LEU A 178 1.72 13.36 -3.67
C LEU A 178 0.19 13.37 -3.62
N ASN A 179 -0.42 13.06 -4.75
CA ASN A 179 -1.87 12.85 -4.84
C ASN A 179 -2.14 11.36 -4.96
N LEU A 180 -2.89 10.83 -4.00
CA LEU A 180 -3.38 9.46 -4.01
C LEU A 180 -4.86 9.48 -4.39
N GLY A 181 -5.28 8.47 -5.16
CA GLY A 181 -6.62 8.37 -5.71
C GLY A 181 -7.74 8.32 -4.65
N ASN A 182 -8.98 8.41 -5.14
CA ASN A 182 -10.16 8.35 -4.30
C ASN A 182 -10.34 6.97 -3.67
N GLY A 183 -10.82 6.95 -2.43
CA GLY A 183 -11.09 5.74 -1.66
C GLY A 183 -10.24 5.67 -0.40
N VAL A 184 -10.63 4.77 0.51
CA VAL A 184 -9.93 4.60 1.79
C VAL A 184 -8.60 3.89 1.56
N LEU A 185 -7.54 4.47 2.11
CA LEU A 185 -6.18 3.94 2.22
C LEU A 185 -5.57 4.36 3.55
N LEU A 186 -4.49 3.71 3.96
CA LEU A 186 -3.73 4.09 5.15
C LEU A 186 -2.40 4.72 4.77
N VAL A 187 -2.07 5.86 5.38
CA VAL A 187 -0.71 6.42 5.28
C VAL A 187 0.03 5.99 6.55
N LEU A 188 0.89 4.99 6.43
CA LEU A 188 1.53 4.31 7.57
C LEU A 188 2.76 5.05 8.11
N GLY A 189 3.21 6.09 7.40
CA GLY A 189 4.27 6.98 7.83
C GLY A 189 5.48 6.94 6.90
N PHE A 190 6.55 7.60 7.32
CA PHE A 190 7.82 7.69 6.58
C PHE A 190 8.89 6.88 7.28
N THR A 191 9.80 6.28 6.53
CA THR A 191 10.97 5.56 7.03
C THR A 191 12.21 5.88 6.19
N THR A 192 13.38 5.85 6.81
CA THR A 192 14.68 5.84 6.11
C THR A 192 15.23 4.42 5.94
N SER A 193 14.55 3.42 6.50
CA SER A 193 14.99 2.03 6.44
C SER A 193 14.76 1.42 5.06
N GLU A 194 15.60 0.47 4.70
CA GLU A 194 15.31 -0.43 3.60
C GLU A 194 14.13 -1.35 3.99
N VAL A 195 13.11 -1.39 3.13
CA VAL A 195 11.92 -2.24 3.34
C VAL A 195 12.09 -3.45 2.45
N SER A 196 12.30 -4.60 3.08
CA SER A 196 12.49 -5.85 2.33
C SER A 196 11.13 -6.47 1.98
N PRO A 197 10.94 -6.92 0.73
CA PRO A 197 9.73 -7.62 0.33
C PRO A 197 9.42 -8.84 1.21
N ARG A 198 8.22 -8.91 1.81
CA ARG A 198 7.78 -10.05 2.63
C ARG A 198 6.27 -10.22 2.65
N ASN A 199 5.78 -11.45 2.79
CA ASN A 199 4.41 -11.69 3.22
C ASN A 199 4.34 -11.79 4.74
N ALA A 200 3.55 -10.93 5.38
CA ALA A 200 3.36 -10.96 6.83
C ALA A 200 2.39 -12.04 7.28
N GLY A 201 1.56 -12.57 6.37
CA GLY A 201 0.69 -13.72 6.62
C GLY A 201 -0.36 -13.51 7.73
N LEU A 202 -0.73 -12.26 8.04
CA LEU A 202 -1.61 -11.94 9.18
C LEU A 202 -3.11 -12.18 8.90
N THR A 203 -3.43 -12.97 7.88
CA THR A 203 -4.79 -13.22 7.41
C THR A 203 -5.03 -14.72 7.40
N ASP A 204 -5.80 -15.20 8.38
CA ASP A 204 -6.16 -16.61 8.57
C ASP A 204 -7.50 -17.01 7.90
N ASP A 205 -8.09 -16.15 7.05
CA ASP A 205 -9.45 -16.38 6.53
C ASP A 205 -9.46 -16.81 5.06
N ASP A 206 -9.40 -18.14 4.86
CA ASP A 206 -9.58 -18.88 3.60
C ASP A 206 -10.91 -18.54 2.85
N SER A 207 -11.83 -17.79 3.46
CA SER A 207 -13.22 -17.66 3.00
C SER A 207 -13.54 -16.37 2.22
N SER A 208 -12.60 -15.43 2.10
CA SER A 208 -12.82 -14.17 1.36
C SER A 208 -11.70 -13.77 0.39
N GLU A 209 -10.68 -14.64 0.20
CA GLU A 209 -9.58 -14.35 -0.71
C GLU A 209 -10.04 -14.37 -2.18
N THR A 210 -10.29 -13.19 -2.75
CA THR A 210 -10.04 -13.04 -4.17
C THR A 210 -8.54 -13.19 -4.39
N VAL A 211 -8.14 -14.15 -5.22
CA VAL A 211 -6.73 -14.45 -5.55
C VAL A 211 -6.15 -13.41 -6.52
N ASP A 212 -6.99 -12.46 -6.95
CA ASP A 212 -6.68 -11.41 -7.92
C ASP A 212 -5.45 -10.57 -7.51
N TRP A 213 -5.19 -10.44 -6.22
CA TRP A 213 -3.99 -9.77 -5.70
C TRP A 213 -2.68 -10.40 -6.16
N LEU A 214 -2.65 -11.69 -6.53
CA LEU A 214 -1.44 -12.30 -7.06
C LEU A 214 -0.98 -11.65 -8.37
N PHE A 215 -1.89 -10.99 -9.09
CA PHE A 215 -1.66 -10.42 -10.40
C PHE A 215 -1.36 -8.91 -10.35
N TYR A 216 -1.47 -8.28 -9.17
CA TYR A 216 -1.17 -6.87 -8.94
C TYR A 216 0.10 -6.70 -8.10
#